data_AF-A0A2V5U430-F1
#
_entry.id   AF-A0A2V5U430-F1
#
_cell.length_a   1.000
_cell.length_b   1.000
_cell.length_c   1.000
_cell.angle_alpha   90.00
_cell.angle_beta   90.00
_cell.angle_gamma   90.00
#
_symmetry.space_group_name_H-M   'P 1'
#
loop_
_entity.id
_entity.type
_entity.pdbx_description
1 polymer ?
#
loop_
_entity_poly.entity_id
_entity_poly.type
_entity_poly.pdbx_seq_one_letter_code
_entity_poly.pdbx_strand_id
1 'polypeptide(L)'
;MTAPFVPLNSSQADTLTAEEQTLVNKGAVMQMYKPDEHSRHFIAHIDSATDPRTGKTRKIPNDSQAVVCFVFGIEDAEPARKEGRSMAECHYSPSQAHEFLFAQGWDRYHDRFFTRCYVQEGEGAYDKAVKAQQTHVDQSSSS
;
A
#
# COMPACT_ATOMS: atom_id res chain seq x y z
N MET A 1 -26.04 -6.27 17.05
CA MET A 1 -25.64 -6.61 15.67
C MET A 1 -24.92 -5.41 15.11
N THR A 2 -23.59 -5.44 15.09
CA THR A 2 -22.75 -4.37 14.53
C THR A 2 -22.22 -4.86 13.19
N ALA A 3 -22.64 -4.20 12.10
CA ALA A 3 -22.00 -4.37 10.80
C ALA A 3 -20.53 -3.91 10.91
N PRO A 4 -19.55 -4.62 10.33
CA PRO A 4 -18.18 -4.13 10.31
C PRO A 4 -18.13 -2.89 9.42
N PHE A 5 -17.68 -1.79 10.01
CA PHE A 5 -17.36 -0.54 9.33
C PHE A 5 -16.16 -0.80 8.39
N VAL A 6 -16.32 -0.62 7.08
CA VAL A 6 -15.22 -0.71 6.11
C VAL A 6 -14.99 0.69 5.54
N PRO A 7 -14.06 1.48 6.11
CA PRO A 7 -13.69 2.75 5.50
C PRO A 7 -12.66 2.47 4.41
N LEU A 8 -13.13 2.30 3.18
CA LEU A 8 -12.32 2.55 1.99
C LEU A 8 -12.47 4.03 1.68
N ASN A 9 -11.72 4.88 2.36
CA ASN A 9 -11.67 6.31 2.02
C ASN A 9 -10.28 6.64 1.50
N SER A 10 -9.83 5.91 0.47
CA SER A 10 -8.83 6.48 -0.42
C SER A 10 -9.52 7.62 -1.17
N SER A 11 -8.79 8.68 -1.51
CA SER A 11 -9.26 9.71 -2.43
C SER A 11 -9.62 9.20 -3.85
N GLN A 12 -9.66 7.87 -4.06
CA GLN A 12 -10.18 7.17 -5.24
C GLN A 12 -11.54 6.48 -4.99
N ALA A 13 -12.03 6.42 -3.75
CA ALA A 13 -13.34 5.85 -3.41
C ALA A 13 -14.52 6.64 -4.02
N ASP A 14 -14.28 7.87 -4.48
CA ASP A 14 -15.29 8.72 -5.11
C ASP A 14 -15.79 8.22 -6.48
N THR A 15 -15.22 7.15 -7.04
CA THR A 15 -15.67 6.59 -8.34
C THR A 15 -15.76 5.07 -8.39
N LEU A 16 -16.08 4.40 -7.28
CA LEU A 16 -16.51 3.00 -7.38
C LEU A 16 -17.83 2.92 -8.14
N THR A 17 -17.87 2.07 -9.17
CA THR A 17 -19.12 1.72 -9.84
C THR A 17 -20.06 0.98 -8.88
N ALA A 18 -21.36 0.96 -9.17
CA ALA A 18 -22.34 0.24 -8.34
C ALA A 18 -22.00 -1.27 -8.19
N GLU A 19 -21.41 -1.86 -9.23
CA GLU A 19 -20.94 -3.25 -9.22
C GLU A 19 -19.74 -3.44 -8.27
N GLU A 20 -18.75 -2.55 -8.35
CA GLU A 20 -17.60 -2.59 -7.44
C GLU A 20 -18.01 -2.35 -5.98
N GLN A 21 -18.89 -1.38 -5.74
CA GLN A 21 -19.42 -1.12 -4.40
C GLN A 21 -20.17 -2.34 -3.84
N THR A 22 -20.91 -3.05 -4.70
CA THR A 22 -21.61 -4.27 -4.30
C THR A 22 -20.64 -5.37 -3.86
N LEU A 23 -19.51 -5.52 -4.56
CA LEU A 23 -18.47 -6.49 -4.21
C LEU A 23 -17.73 -6.09 -2.92
N VAL A 24 -17.45 -4.79 -2.75
CA VAL A 24 -16.90 -4.23 -1.50
C VAL A 24 -17.81 -4.53 -0.31
N ASN A 25 -19.12 -4.27 -0.44
CA ASN A 25 -20.10 -4.52 0.62
C ASN A 25 -20.20 -6.01 0.99
N LYS A 26 -19.88 -6.90 0.05
CA LYS A 26 -19.81 -8.36 0.27
C LYS A 26 -18.48 -8.82 0.88
N GLY A 27 -17.49 -7.92 1.02
CA GLY A 27 -16.13 -8.26 1.41
C GLY A 27 -15.35 -9.01 0.32
N ALA A 28 -15.82 -8.99 -0.93
CA ALA A 28 -15.14 -9.60 -2.07
C ALA A 28 -14.06 -8.66 -2.61
N VAL A 29 -13.04 -8.42 -1.79
CA VAL A 29 -11.97 -7.45 -2.05
C VAL A 29 -10.63 -8.16 -2.06
N MET A 30 -9.77 -7.78 -3.01
CA MET A 30 -8.37 -8.16 -3.05
C MET A 30 -7.51 -6.89 -3.04
N GLN A 31 -6.50 -6.86 -2.19
CA GLN A 31 -5.55 -5.75 -2.12
C GLN A 31 -4.23 -6.19 -2.73
N MET A 32 -3.66 -5.34 -3.58
CA MET A 32 -2.44 -5.63 -4.33
C MET A 32 -1.40 -4.55 -4.06
N TYR A 33 -0.16 -4.97 -3.89
CA TYR A 33 0.98 -4.06 -3.74
C TYR A 33 1.82 -4.11 -5.01
N LYS A 34 1.81 -3.01 -5.76
CA LYS A 34 2.49 -2.83 -7.05
C LYS A 34 3.04 -1.39 -7.15
N PRO A 35 4.03 -1.03 -6.32
CA PRO A 35 4.45 0.38 -6.14
C PRO A 35 5.11 1.01 -7.38
N ASP A 36 5.30 0.24 -8.45
CA ASP A 36 5.84 0.68 -9.74
C ASP A 36 4.77 0.68 -10.86
N GLU A 37 3.53 0.27 -10.56
CA GLU A 37 2.37 0.37 -11.46
C GLU A 37 1.43 1.50 -11.01
N HIS A 38 0.50 1.92 -11.86
CA HIS A 38 -0.53 2.91 -11.48
C HIS A 38 -1.51 2.35 -10.45
N SER A 39 -1.84 3.19 -9.48
CA SER A 39 -2.84 2.97 -8.44
C SER A 39 -4.22 2.98 -9.08
N ARG A 40 -4.97 1.91 -8.90
CA ARG A 40 -6.25 1.70 -9.59
C ARG A 40 -7.10 0.69 -8.86
N HIS A 41 -8.38 0.64 -9.23
CA HIS A 41 -9.26 -0.45 -8.90
C HIS A 41 -9.88 -1.07 -10.16
N PHE A 42 -10.20 -2.36 -10.09
CA PHE A 42 -10.88 -3.08 -11.17
C PHE A 42 -11.50 -4.38 -10.66
N ILE A 43 -12.52 -4.89 -11.37
CA ILE A 43 -13.10 -6.20 -11.10
C ILE A 43 -12.23 -7.28 -11.74
N ALA A 44 -11.81 -8.27 -10.97
CA ALA A 44 -11.16 -9.49 -11.45
C ALA A 44 -12.03 -10.71 -11.18
N HIS A 45 -11.98 -11.68 -12.08
CA HIS A 45 -12.66 -12.96 -11.93
C HIS A 45 -11.63 -14.03 -11.56
N ILE A 46 -11.78 -14.63 -10.39
CA ILE A 46 -10.88 -15.69 -9.94
C ILE A 46 -11.43 -17.03 -10.41
N ASP A 47 -10.77 -17.64 -11.39
CA ASP A 47 -11.13 -18.94 -11.96
C ASP A 47 -10.25 -20.09 -11.43
N SER A 48 -9.13 -19.74 -10.80
CA SER A 48 -8.12 -20.67 -10.36
C SER A 48 -7.31 -20.10 -9.21
N ALA A 49 -6.80 -20.99 -8.36
CA ALA A 49 -5.91 -20.64 -7.27
C ALA A 49 -4.69 -21.56 -7.30
N THR A 50 -3.50 -20.98 -7.19
CA THR A 50 -2.26 -21.75 -7.07
C THR A 50 -1.94 -21.96 -5.60
N ASP A 51 -1.72 -23.22 -5.21
CA ASP A 51 -1.22 -23.53 -3.88
C ASP A 51 0.23 -23.03 -3.75
N PRO A 52 0.52 -22.11 -2.83
CA PRO A 52 1.86 -21.53 -2.70
C PRO A 52 2.91 -22.52 -2.21
N ARG A 53 2.52 -23.63 -1.56
CA ARG A 53 3.46 -24.66 -1.07
C ARG A 53 3.80 -25.68 -2.14
N THR A 54 2.82 -26.05 -2.96
CA THR A 54 2.96 -27.15 -3.92
C THR A 54 3.10 -26.67 -5.36
N GLY A 55 2.83 -25.39 -5.63
CA GLY A 55 2.81 -24.81 -6.98
C GLY A 55 1.67 -25.33 -7.86
N LYS A 56 0.80 -26.20 -7.33
CA LYS A 56 -0.30 -26.79 -8.10
C LYS A 56 -1.46 -25.80 -8.21
N THR A 57 -1.88 -25.54 -9.44
CA THR A 57 -3.08 -24.75 -9.72
C THR A 57 -4.32 -25.64 -9.61
N ARG A 58 -5.28 -25.24 -8.76
CA ARG A 58 -6.62 -25.82 -8.73
C ARG A 58 -7.58 -24.88 -9.44
N LYS A 59 -8.41 -25.41 -10.33
CA LYS A 59 -9.57 -24.67 -10.84
C LYS A 59 -10.60 -24.58 -9.72
N ILE A 60 -11.23 -23.42 -9.57
CA ILE A 60 -12.33 -23.23 -8.63
C ILE A 60 -13.61 -23.64 -9.38
N PRO A 61 -14.30 -24.74 -9.01
CA PRO A 61 -15.46 -25.21 -9.74
C PRO A 61 -16.69 -24.34 -9.40
N ASN A 62 -17.42 -23.93 -10.44
CA ASN A 62 -18.63 -23.10 -10.45
C ASN A 62 -18.45 -21.65 -9.98
N ASP A 63 -18.88 -20.74 -10.87
CA ASP A 63 -18.93 -19.28 -10.76
C ASP A 63 -17.61 -18.62 -10.34
N SER A 64 -16.83 -18.18 -11.35
CA SER A 64 -15.64 -17.35 -11.11
C SER A 64 -15.96 -16.26 -10.11
N GLN A 65 -15.28 -16.26 -8.97
CA GLN A 65 -15.59 -15.33 -7.91
C GLN A 65 -15.08 -13.96 -8.33
N ALA A 66 -16.00 -13.06 -8.65
CA ALA A 66 -15.68 -11.67 -8.91
C ALA A 66 -15.20 -11.02 -7.62
N VAL A 67 -14.08 -10.32 -7.69
CA VAL A 67 -13.52 -9.52 -6.60
C VAL A 67 -13.16 -8.15 -7.13
N VAL A 68 -13.23 -7.13 -6.28
CA VAL A 68 -12.65 -5.82 -6.58
C VAL A 68 -11.21 -5.84 -6.13
N CYS A 69 -10.31 -5.64 -7.06
CA CYS A 69 -8.90 -5.42 -6.80
C CYS A 69 -8.67 -3.94 -6.52
N PHE A 70 -8.01 -3.62 -5.42
CA PHE A 70 -7.43 -2.30 -5.19
C PHE A 70 -5.91 -2.42 -5.24
N VAL A 71 -5.27 -1.59 -6.05
CA VAL A 71 -3.83 -1.59 -6.28
C VAL A 71 -3.21 -0.39 -5.58
N PHE A 72 -2.35 -0.65 -4.61
CA PHE A 72 -1.38 0.33 -4.11
C PHE A 72 -0.30 0.52 -5.16
N GLY A 73 -0.35 1.65 -5.85
CA GLY A 73 0.53 1.95 -6.97
C GLY A 73 1.51 3.09 -6.71
N ILE A 74 2.06 3.62 -7.78
CA ILE A 74 3.08 4.68 -7.75
C ILE A 74 2.54 6.00 -7.19
N GLU A 75 1.29 6.34 -7.46
CA GLU A 75 0.63 7.54 -6.92
C GLU A 75 0.46 7.48 -5.39
N ASP A 76 0.40 6.27 -4.83
CA ASP A 76 0.39 6.04 -3.40
C ASP A 76 1.82 5.96 -2.83
N ALA A 77 2.73 5.29 -3.55
CA ALA A 77 4.10 5.07 -3.14
C ALA A 77 4.95 6.35 -3.15
N GLU A 78 4.83 7.20 -4.18
CA GLU A 78 5.65 8.40 -4.32
C GLU A 78 5.48 9.42 -3.19
N PRO A 79 4.25 9.75 -2.74
CA PRO A 79 4.05 10.58 -1.57
C PRO A 79 4.73 9.99 -0.32
N ALA A 80 4.55 8.69 -0.06
CA ALA A 80 5.20 8.03 1.08
C ALA A 80 6.72 8.16 1.02
N ARG A 81 7.31 7.85 -0.15
CA ARG A 81 8.76 7.98 -0.38
C ARG A 81 9.23 9.42 -0.15
N LYS A 82 8.45 10.42 -0.58
CA LYS A 82 8.78 11.83 -0.42
C LYS A 82 8.77 12.24 1.05
N GLU A 83 7.74 11.83 1.79
CA GLU A 83 7.65 12.08 3.23
C GLU A 83 8.81 11.44 3.98
N GLY A 84 9.12 10.17 3.68
CA GLY A 84 10.27 9.47 4.27
C GLY A 84 11.60 10.18 4.02
N ARG A 85 11.87 10.63 2.79
CA ARG A 85 13.06 11.44 2.48
C ARG A 85 13.09 12.74 3.28
N SER A 86 11.97 13.46 3.33
CA SER A 86 11.88 14.73 4.05
C SER A 86 12.15 14.56 5.54
N MET A 87 11.71 13.47 6.16
CA MET A 87 12.00 13.17 7.57
C MET A 87 13.49 12.93 7.81
N ALA A 88 14.15 12.21 6.90
CA ALA A 88 15.60 12.01 6.98
C ALA A 88 16.36 13.34 6.85
N GLU A 89 15.94 14.19 5.91
CA GLU A 89 16.49 15.55 5.72
C GLU A 89 16.27 16.45 6.94
N CYS A 90 15.15 16.27 7.64
CA CYS A 90 14.84 17.00 8.87
C CYS A 90 15.38 16.33 10.15
N HIS A 91 16.25 15.32 10.02
CA HIS A 91 16.90 14.60 11.14
C HIS A 91 15.92 13.98 12.15
N TYR A 92 14.75 13.56 11.69
CA TYR A 92 13.84 12.76 12.51
C TYR A 92 14.53 11.45 12.88
N SER A 93 14.32 10.97 14.10
CA SER A 93 14.70 9.60 14.44
C SER A 93 13.84 8.58 13.67
N PRO A 94 14.31 7.33 13.47
CA PRO A 94 13.54 6.31 12.78
C PRO A 94 12.15 6.08 13.40
N SER A 95 12.04 6.11 14.73
CA SER A 95 10.75 5.94 15.42
C SER A 95 9.78 7.10 15.18
N GLN A 96 10.28 8.35 15.16
CA GLN A 96 9.44 9.50 14.84
C GLN A 96 8.97 9.47 13.38
N ALA A 97 9.85 9.02 12.47
CA ALA A 97 9.48 8.84 11.08
C ALA A 97 8.39 7.77 10.92
N HIS A 98 8.52 6.63 11.60
CA HIS A 98 7.51 5.58 11.62
C HIS A 98 6.15 6.09 12.11
N GLU A 99 6.12 6.75 13.27
CA GLU A 99 4.87 7.26 13.86
C GLU A 99 4.17 8.26 12.94
N PHE A 100 4.92 9.15 12.30
CA PHE A 100 4.37 10.08 11.32
C PHE A 100 3.80 9.35 10.10
N LEU A 101 4.59 8.48 9.46
CA LEU A 101 4.17 7.74 8.27
C LEU A 101 2.95 6.86 8.54
N PHE A 102 2.89 6.26 9.73
CA PHE A 102 1.73 5.49 10.16
C PHE A 102 0.51 6.39 10.30
N ALA A 103 0.63 7.55 10.94
CA ALA A 103 -0.47 8.50 11.09
C ALA A 103 -0.98 9.00 9.72
N GLN A 104 -0.09 9.37 8.80
CA GLN A 104 -0.45 9.80 7.44
C GLN A 104 -1.10 8.67 6.64
N GLY A 105 -0.51 7.47 6.67
CA GLY A 105 -1.06 6.31 5.99
C GLY A 105 -2.42 5.91 6.56
N TRP A 106 -2.64 6.04 7.86
CA TRP A 106 -3.95 5.75 8.47
C TRP A 106 -5.00 6.80 8.08
N ASP A 107 -4.66 8.09 8.17
CA ASP A 107 -5.54 9.19 7.77
C ASP A 107 -5.94 9.10 6.29
N ARG A 108 -5.01 8.68 5.42
CA ARG A 108 -5.26 8.57 3.98
C ARG A 108 -6.11 7.37 3.60
N TYR A 109 -5.88 6.19 4.17
CA TYR A 109 -6.49 4.96 3.66
C TYR A 109 -7.55 4.39 4.60
N HIS A 110 -7.42 4.60 5.91
CA HIS A 110 -8.20 3.91 6.93
C HIS A 110 -8.21 2.38 6.79
N ASP A 111 -7.18 1.83 6.14
CA ASP A 111 -7.03 0.42 5.83
C ASP A 111 -5.65 -0.07 6.23
N ARG A 112 -5.61 -1.19 6.96
CA ARG A 112 -4.35 -1.69 7.53
C ARG A 112 -3.34 -2.13 6.48
N PHE A 113 -3.78 -2.67 5.35
CA PHE A 113 -2.86 -3.14 4.32
C PHE A 113 -2.21 -1.95 3.61
N PHE A 114 -3.00 -0.98 3.14
CA PHE A 114 -2.46 0.20 2.47
C PHE A 114 -1.67 1.12 3.39
N THR A 115 -2.07 1.27 4.67
CA THR A 115 -1.22 1.96 5.66
C THR A 115 0.14 1.27 5.80
N ARG A 116 0.19 -0.07 5.84
CA ARG A 116 1.48 -0.79 5.91
C ARG A 116 2.31 -0.62 4.65
N CYS A 117 1.70 -0.67 3.46
CA CYS A 117 2.41 -0.41 2.20
C CYS A 117 2.99 1.01 2.16
N TYR A 118 2.21 2.00 2.61
CA TYR A 118 2.63 3.38 2.72
C TYR A 118 3.84 3.54 3.64
N VAL A 119 3.76 3.00 4.86
CA VAL A 119 4.87 3.02 5.82
C VAL A 119 6.12 2.36 5.23
N GLN A 120 5.98 1.18 4.60
CA GLN A 120 7.10 0.47 3.99
C GLN A 120 7.82 1.29 2.92
N GLU A 121 7.09 1.97 2.04
CA GLU A 121 7.68 2.85 1.01
C GLU A 121 8.36 4.08 1.62
N GLY A 122 7.76 4.67 2.66
CA GLY A 122 8.33 5.82 3.36
C GLY A 122 9.60 5.48 4.12
N GLU A 123 9.59 4.44 4.95
CA GLU A 123 10.75 3.98 5.71
C GLU A 123 11.89 3.56 4.78
N GLY A 124 11.57 2.83 3.69
CA GLY A 124 12.56 2.46 2.70
C GLY A 124 13.24 3.67 2.04
N ALA A 125 12.53 4.77 1.85
CA ALA A 125 13.08 6.01 1.33
C ALA A 125 13.88 6.80 2.38
N TYR A 126 13.40 6.82 3.63
CA TYR A 126 14.10 7.39 4.78
C TYR A 126 15.48 6.74 4.95
N ASP A 127 15.54 5.42 5.02
CA ASP A 127 16.78 4.66 5.23
C ASP A 127 17.82 4.93 4.13
N LYS A 128 17.35 5.02 2.88
CA LYS A 128 18.22 5.36 1.74
C LYS A 128 18.79 6.77 1.86
N ALA A 129 17.98 7.74 2.29
CA ALA A 129 18.40 9.13 2.47
C ALA A 129 19.41 9.27 3.61
N VAL A 130 19.18 8.62 4.77
CA VAL A 130 20.12 8.62 5.89
C VAL A 130 21.48 8.03 5.49
N LYS A 131 21.50 6.90 4.77
CA LYS A 131 22.74 6.29 4.27
C LYS A 131 23.50 7.20 3.30
N ALA A 132 22.78 7.90 2.42
CA ALA A 132 23.39 8.84 1.49
C ALA A 132 24.05 10.03 2.21
N GLN A 133 23.40 10.56 3.24
CA GLN A 133 23.94 11.66 4.06
C GLN A 133 25.20 11.23 4.82
N GLN A 134 25.21 10.03 5.43
CA GLN A 134 26.38 9.49 6.13
C GLN A 134 27.59 9.37 5.20
N THR A 135 27.37 8.80 4.01
CA THR A 135 28.44 8.64 3.00
C THR A 135 29.08 9.98 2.61
N HIS A 136 28.27 11.03 2.48
CA HIS A 136 28.75 12.37 2.13
C HIS A 136 29.60 13.01 3.24
N VAL A 137 29.23 12.79 4.50
CA VAL A 137 29.99 13.28 5.67
C VAL A 137 31.38 12.63 5.73
N ASP A 138 31.47 11.32 5.52
CA ASP A 138 32.74 10.58 5.57
C ASP A 138 33.72 11.04 4.48
N GLN A 139 33.21 11.35 3.28
CA GLN A 139 34.01 11.89 2.18
C GLN A 139 34.49 13.32 2.45
N SER A 140 33.64 14.16 3.04
CA SER A 140 33.98 15.56 3.37
C SER A 140 35.00 15.67 4.51
N SER A 141 35.01 14.68 5.41
CA SER A 141 35.91 14.64 6.58
C SER A 141 37.32 14.14 6.23
N SER A 142 37.52 13.63 5.01
CA SER A 142 38.76 12.98 4.55
C SER A 142 39.58 13.87 3.59
N SER A 143 39.26 15.16 3.48
CA SER A 143 39.92 16.12 2.58
C SER A 143 40.69 17.21 3.32
#